data_AF-A0A291GL04-F1
#
_entry.id   AF-A0A291GL04-F1
#
_cell.length_a   1.000
_cell.length_b   1.000
_cell.length_c   1.000
_cell.angle_alpha   90.00
_cell.angle_beta   90.00
_cell.angle_gamma   90.00
#
_symmetry.space_group_name_H-M   'P 1'
#
loop_
_entity.id
_entity.type
_entity.pdbx_description
1 polymer ?
#
loop_
_entity_poly.entity_id
_entity_poly.type
_entity_poly.pdbx_seq_one_letter_code
_entity_poly.pdbx_strand_id
1 'polypeptide(L)'
;MSIYETACASYRGGYDELEGGTAEDPMFTLTGQETRTMDDEPSAERLRQELADGNVVVADSGLRDGEGGIFDSSSWADRDGAVPRDTVSTHVYVVTEVTEGGRIVLRNPWGTEGGYQAGDDVHKPGRLVLTQDVYRERFQNVTVTRDPER
;
A
#
# COMPACT_ATOMS: atom_id res chain seq x y z
N MET A 1 -6.13 13.00 15.81
CA MET A 1 -4.73 13.37 15.56
C MET A 1 -3.87 12.57 16.52
N SER A 2 -3.03 11.68 15.99
CA SER A 2 -2.33 10.66 16.79
C SER A 2 -0.97 11.18 17.26
N ILE A 3 -0.63 10.93 18.52
CA ILE A 3 0.64 11.36 19.15
C ILE A 3 1.87 10.84 18.36
N TYR A 4 1.75 9.68 17.72
CA TYR A 4 2.84 9.06 16.93
C TYR A 4 3.15 9.83 15.64
N GLU A 5 2.14 10.37 14.98
CA GLU A 5 2.29 11.15 13.75
C GLU A 5 3.00 12.48 14.05
N THR A 6 2.61 13.15 15.13
CA THR A 6 3.27 14.37 15.61
C THR A 6 4.71 14.12 16.02
N ALA A 7 5.01 12.96 16.63
CA ALA A 7 6.37 12.59 16.99
C ALA A 7 7.25 12.34 15.76
N CYS A 8 6.72 11.67 14.73
CA CYS A 8 7.45 11.41 13.47
C CYS A 8 7.71 12.71 12.70
N ALA A 9 6.69 13.57 12.57
CA ALA A 9 6.83 14.89 11.96
C ALA A 9 7.88 15.76 12.68
N SER A 10 7.84 15.77 14.02
CA SER A 10 8.79 16.54 14.83
C SER A 10 10.23 16.03 14.70
N TYR A 11 10.42 14.71 14.55
CA TYR A 11 11.73 14.11 14.31
C TYR A 11 12.28 14.44 12.91
N ARG A 12 11.42 14.49 11.90
CA ARG A 12 11.80 14.81 10.51
C ARG A 12 11.90 16.30 10.19
N GLY A 13 11.56 17.17 11.14
CA GLY A 13 11.74 18.63 11.01
C GLY A 13 10.48 19.39 10.62
N GLY A 14 9.33 18.71 10.50
CA GLY A 14 8.05 19.33 10.19
C GLY A 14 7.06 18.33 9.60
N TYR A 15 5.79 18.71 9.54
CA TYR A 15 4.76 17.93 8.84
C TYR A 15 4.93 17.96 7.32
N ASP A 16 5.48 19.06 6.80
CA ASP A 16 5.77 19.23 5.37
C ASP A 16 6.83 18.22 4.87
N GLU A 17 7.69 17.73 5.76
CA GLU A 17 8.72 16.71 5.47
C GLU A 17 8.16 15.26 5.50
N LEU A 18 6.86 15.11 5.74
CA LEU A 18 6.12 13.85 5.57
C LEU A 18 5.39 13.79 4.21
N GLU A 19 5.36 14.88 3.45
CA GLU A 19 4.78 14.91 2.11
C GLU A 19 5.77 14.33 1.07
N GLY A 20 5.55 13.08 0.69
CA GLY A 20 6.39 12.36 -0.27
C GLY A 20 7.51 11.55 0.39
N GLY A 21 7.63 10.29 0.01
CA GLY A 21 8.62 9.35 0.55
C GLY A 21 8.32 7.92 0.12
N THR A 22 9.30 7.03 0.22
CA THR A 22 9.10 5.59 0.03
C THR A 22 8.62 4.95 1.34
N ALA A 23 7.83 3.88 1.26
CA ALA A 23 7.29 3.20 2.45
C ALA A 23 8.38 2.65 3.40
N GLU A 24 9.60 2.48 2.88
CA GLU A 24 10.77 1.96 3.59
C GLU A 24 11.19 2.89 4.74
N ASP A 25 11.20 4.20 4.52
CA ASP A 25 11.64 5.18 5.51
C ASP A 25 10.77 5.19 6.79
N PRO A 26 9.43 5.29 6.72
CA PRO A 26 8.59 5.23 7.92
C PRO A 26 8.60 3.84 8.56
N MET A 27 8.71 2.76 7.78
CA MET A 27 8.82 1.39 8.30
C MET A 27 10.10 1.21 9.11
N PHE A 28 11.26 1.64 8.59
CA PHE A 28 12.52 1.66 9.34
C PHE A 28 12.44 2.58 10.57
N THR A 29 11.80 3.75 10.44
CA THR A 29 11.66 4.68 11.57
C THR A 29 10.83 4.10 12.71
N LEU A 30 9.77 3.33 12.40
CA LEU A 30 8.86 2.74 13.39
C LEU A 30 9.38 1.43 13.99
N THR A 31 10.10 0.63 13.20
CA THR A 31 10.53 -0.71 13.62
C THR A 31 12.03 -0.79 13.96
N GLY A 32 12.84 0.14 13.47
CA GLY A 32 14.30 0.06 13.53
C GLY A 32 14.90 -1.11 12.73
N GLN A 33 14.10 -1.80 11.91
CA GLN A 33 14.51 -2.99 11.16
C GLN A 33 14.75 -2.64 9.69
N GLU A 34 15.74 -3.30 9.08
CA GLU A 34 15.95 -3.23 7.63
C GLU A 34 14.71 -3.76 6.89
N THR A 35 14.21 -2.95 5.97
CA THR A 35 13.11 -3.28 5.08
C THR A 35 13.63 -4.09 3.89
N ARG A 36 12.81 -4.99 3.37
CA ARG A 36 13.06 -5.69 2.11
C ARG A 36 11.93 -5.39 1.14
N THR A 37 12.25 -4.67 0.08
CA THR A 37 11.33 -4.48 -1.05
C THR A 37 11.51 -5.63 -2.02
N MET A 38 10.40 -6.25 -2.39
CA MET A 38 10.32 -7.28 -3.40
C MET A 38 9.91 -6.62 -4.72
N ASP A 39 10.75 -6.77 -5.75
CA ASP A 39 10.49 -6.26 -7.11
C ASP A 39 9.37 -7.05 -7.84
N ASP A 40 9.08 -8.26 -7.36
CA ASP A 40 8.02 -9.13 -7.86
C ASP A 40 6.89 -9.24 -6.83
N GLU A 41 5.63 -9.18 -7.28
CA GLU A 41 4.49 -9.23 -6.36
C GLU A 41 4.32 -10.64 -5.73
N PRO A 42 4.52 -10.79 -4.41
CA PRO A 42 4.38 -12.08 -3.73
C PRO A 42 2.98 -12.66 -3.92
N SER A 43 2.90 -13.99 -4.03
CA SER A 43 1.62 -14.70 -4.07
C SER A 43 0.84 -14.49 -2.77
N ALA A 44 -0.48 -14.70 -2.80
CA ALA A 44 -1.31 -14.65 -1.59
C ALA A 44 -0.79 -15.61 -0.50
N GLU A 45 -0.25 -16.77 -0.89
CA GLU A 45 0.36 -17.71 0.04
C GLU A 45 1.64 -17.18 0.68
N ARG A 46 2.51 -16.51 -0.10
CA ARG A 46 3.71 -15.89 0.44
C ARG A 46 3.35 -14.75 1.40
N LEU A 47 2.39 -13.90 1.03
CA LEU A 47 1.88 -12.84 1.90
C LEU A 47 1.32 -13.41 3.21
N ARG A 48 0.55 -14.50 3.14
CA ARG A 48 0.04 -15.20 4.32
C ARG A 48 1.18 -15.66 5.22
N GLN A 49 2.24 -16.22 4.64
CA GLN A 49 3.40 -16.67 5.41
C GLN A 49 4.11 -15.50 6.10
N GLU A 50 4.35 -14.39 5.40
CA GLU A 50 4.97 -13.19 5.99
C GLU A 50 4.16 -12.67 7.19
N LEU A 51 2.83 -12.59 7.03
CA LEU A 51 1.93 -12.19 8.12
C LEU A 51 1.96 -13.19 9.28
N ALA A 52 2.01 -14.49 9.00
CA ALA A 52 2.09 -15.53 10.02
C ALA A 52 3.43 -15.54 10.78
N ASP A 53 4.51 -15.15 10.10
CA ASP A 53 5.84 -14.97 10.70
C ASP A 53 5.90 -13.72 11.61
N GLY A 54 4.87 -12.86 11.53
CA GLY A 54 4.72 -11.62 12.28
C GLY A 54 5.18 -10.38 11.52
N ASN A 55 5.63 -10.52 10.28
CA ASN A 55 6.19 -9.40 9.53
C ASN A 55 5.10 -8.40 9.13
N VAL A 56 5.48 -7.12 9.09
CA VAL A 56 4.65 -6.04 8.55
C VAL A 56 4.82 -6.01 7.04
N VAL A 57 3.71 -6.05 6.31
CA VAL A 57 3.70 -6.03 4.85
C VAL A 57 2.92 -4.82 4.34
N VAL A 58 3.55 -4.04 3.48
CA VAL A 58 2.92 -2.90 2.81
C VAL A 58 3.04 -3.05 1.30
N ALA A 59 2.01 -2.61 0.58
CA ALA A 59 1.91 -2.68 -0.87
C ALA A 59 1.72 -1.27 -1.44
N ASP A 60 2.43 -0.96 -2.52
CA ASP A 60 2.47 0.34 -3.14
C ASP A 60 1.79 0.29 -4.53
N SER A 61 0.93 1.28 -4.79
CA SER A 61 0.21 1.48 -6.05
C SER A 61 0.89 2.51 -6.97
N GLY A 62 2.18 2.76 -6.78
CA GLY A 62 3.01 3.59 -7.64
C GLY A 62 3.29 2.95 -8.99
N LEU A 63 3.87 3.75 -9.87
CA LEU A 63 4.24 3.33 -11.21
C LEU A 63 5.50 2.47 -11.18
N ARG A 64 5.51 1.38 -11.95
CA ARG A 64 6.74 0.72 -12.41
C ARG A 64 7.56 1.74 -13.22
N ASP A 65 8.86 1.80 -12.94
CA ASP A 65 9.79 2.58 -13.76
C ASP A 65 9.63 2.20 -15.23
N GLY A 66 9.18 3.16 -16.06
CA GLY A 66 9.05 3.01 -17.51
C GLY A 66 7.71 2.48 -18.04
N GLU A 67 6.72 2.17 -17.20
CA GLU A 67 5.36 1.84 -17.67
C GLU A 67 4.40 3.03 -17.50
N GLY A 68 3.60 3.31 -18.55
CA GLY A 68 2.47 4.22 -18.46
C GLY A 68 1.46 3.68 -17.45
N GLY A 69 1.21 4.45 -16.40
CA GLY A 69 0.49 3.96 -15.24
C GLY A 69 -0.88 3.36 -15.53
N ILE A 70 -1.19 2.28 -14.83
CA ILE A 70 -2.57 1.79 -14.66
C ILE A 70 -3.51 2.86 -14.07
N PHE A 71 -2.94 3.93 -13.49
CA PHE A 71 -3.67 5.08 -12.96
C PHE A 71 -3.80 6.27 -13.93
N ASP A 72 -3.19 6.20 -15.12
CA ASP A 72 -3.42 7.19 -16.18
C ASP A 72 -4.86 7.11 -16.67
N SER A 73 -5.54 8.25 -16.81
CA SER A 73 -6.94 8.34 -17.24
C SER A 73 -7.21 7.62 -18.57
N SER A 74 -6.21 7.52 -19.45
CA SER A 74 -6.27 6.78 -20.71
C SER A 74 -6.26 5.25 -20.54
N SER A 75 -5.56 4.72 -19.53
CA SER A 75 -5.44 3.28 -19.25
C SER A 75 -6.77 2.63 -18.80
N TRP A 76 -7.73 3.43 -18.34
CA TRP A 76 -9.06 2.95 -17.92
C TRP A 76 -10.08 2.89 -19.06
N ALA A 77 -9.88 3.68 -20.13
CA ALA A 77 -10.81 3.76 -21.25
C ALA A 77 -10.64 2.61 -22.26
N ASP A 78 -9.44 2.05 -22.35
CA ASP A 78 -9.05 1.04 -23.37
C ASP A 78 -9.02 -0.40 -22.85
N ARG A 79 -9.29 -0.65 -21.56
CA ARG A 79 -9.35 -2.01 -20.99
C ARG A 79 -10.78 -2.52 -20.88
N ASP A 80 -11.05 -3.66 -21.52
CA ASP A 80 -12.34 -4.36 -21.51
C ASP A 80 -12.61 -4.91 -20.09
N GLY A 81 -13.25 -4.08 -19.27
CA GLY A 81 -13.33 -4.24 -17.83
C GLY A 81 -12.61 -3.09 -17.15
N ALA A 82 -13.37 -2.07 -16.74
CA ALA A 82 -12.85 -0.95 -15.98
C ALA A 82 -12.16 -1.50 -14.74
N VAL A 83 -10.83 -1.41 -14.67
CA VAL A 83 -10.12 -1.56 -13.40
C VAL A 83 -10.83 -0.60 -12.44
N PRO A 84 -11.33 -1.06 -11.28
CA PRO A 84 -12.05 -0.18 -10.39
C PRO A 84 -11.16 1.00 -9.97
N ARG A 85 -11.65 2.23 -10.19
CA ARG A 85 -11.05 3.48 -9.69
C ARG A 85 -11.21 3.62 -8.18
N ASP A 86 -11.23 2.54 -7.42
CA ASP A 86 -11.34 2.54 -5.96
C ASP A 86 -9.96 2.57 -5.27
N THR A 87 -8.87 2.47 -6.03
CA THR A 87 -7.49 2.52 -5.53
C THR A 87 -6.90 3.91 -5.78
N VAL A 88 -6.21 4.44 -4.76
CA VAL A 88 -5.44 5.70 -4.84
C VAL A 88 -4.15 5.44 -5.62
N SER A 89 -3.79 6.31 -6.55
CA SER A 89 -2.53 6.23 -7.30
C SER A 89 -1.34 6.60 -6.42
N THR A 90 -0.17 5.98 -6.63
CA THR A 90 1.08 6.39 -5.98
C THR A 90 0.95 6.45 -4.45
N HIS A 91 0.31 5.41 -3.88
CA HIS A 91 -0.11 5.38 -2.48
C HIS A 91 0.17 4.03 -1.84
N VAL A 92 0.48 4.04 -0.55
CA VAL A 92 0.87 2.84 0.20
C VAL A 92 -0.31 2.31 1.01
N TYR A 93 -0.50 1.01 0.97
CA TYR A 93 -1.53 0.28 1.71
C TYR A 93 -0.88 -0.77 2.61
N VAL A 94 -1.49 -1.03 3.76
CA VAL A 94 -1.04 -2.11 4.66
C VAL A 94 -1.77 -3.40 4.30
N VAL A 95 -1.04 -4.48 4.05
CA VAL A 95 -1.64 -5.81 3.93
C VAL A 95 -1.90 -6.33 5.34
N THR A 96 -3.17 -6.61 5.64
CA THR A 96 -3.60 -6.95 7.01
C THR A 96 -4.00 -8.40 7.17
N GLU A 97 -4.45 -9.05 6.08
CA GLU A 97 -4.95 -10.42 6.13
C GLU A 97 -4.88 -11.05 4.73
N VAL A 98 -4.71 -12.37 4.68
CA VAL A 98 -5.04 -13.18 3.52
C VAL A 98 -6.09 -14.21 3.93
N THR A 99 -7.33 -13.97 3.51
CA THR A 99 -8.51 -14.81 3.83
C THR A 99 -8.30 -16.25 3.38
N GLU A 100 -8.97 -17.23 4.00
CA GLU A 100 -8.87 -18.66 3.62
C GLU A 100 -9.12 -18.92 2.12
N GLY A 101 -10.02 -18.14 1.50
CA GLY A 101 -10.31 -18.20 0.07
C GLY A 101 -9.24 -17.56 -0.85
N GLY A 102 -8.10 -17.15 -0.30
CA GLY A 102 -6.97 -16.57 -1.06
C GLY A 102 -7.14 -15.10 -1.43
N ARG A 103 -8.12 -14.40 -0.86
CA ARG A 103 -8.26 -12.94 -1.06
C ARG A 103 -7.34 -12.16 -0.13
N ILE A 104 -6.73 -11.11 -0.66
CA ILE A 104 -5.80 -10.22 0.03
C ILE A 104 -6.58 -9.02 0.55
N VAL A 105 -6.45 -8.75 1.84
CA VAL A 105 -7.13 -7.64 2.53
C VAL A 105 -6.14 -6.53 2.80
N LEU A 106 -6.39 -5.37 2.19
CA LEU A 106 -5.57 -4.18 2.36
C LEU A 106 -6.32 -3.09 3.13
N ARG A 107 -5.58 -2.28 3.89
CA ARG A 107 -6.09 -1.12 4.60
C ARG A 107 -5.47 0.16 4.03
N ASN A 108 -6.33 1.11 3.66
CA ASN A 108 -5.93 2.44 3.25
C ASN A 108 -5.57 3.26 4.51
N PRO A 109 -4.40 3.90 4.58
CA PRO A 109 -4.00 4.73 5.73
C PRO A 109 -4.88 5.96 5.94
N TRP A 110 -5.72 6.37 4.97
CA TRP A 110 -6.71 7.46 5.14
C TRP A 110 -7.80 7.18 6.17
N GLY A 111 -7.86 5.96 6.72
CA GLY A 111 -8.79 5.58 7.77
C GLY A 111 -9.90 4.67 7.26
N THR A 112 -10.78 4.23 8.17
CA THR A 112 -11.79 3.19 7.90
C THR A 112 -12.79 3.60 6.81
N GLU A 113 -13.15 4.87 6.77
CA GLU A 113 -14.06 5.41 5.76
C GLU A 113 -13.36 5.64 4.42
N GLY A 114 -12.03 5.80 4.40
CA GLY A 114 -11.30 6.16 3.19
C GLY A 114 -11.45 7.64 2.83
N GLY A 115 -11.47 7.97 1.54
CA GLY A 115 -11.54 9.36 1.09
C GLY A 115 -11.51 9.55 -0.42
N TYR A 116 -11.26 10.78 -0.87
CA TYR A 116 -11.19 11.16 -2.28
C TYR A 116 -9.79 11.63 -2.63
N GLN A 117 -9.27 11.18 -3.77
CA GLN A 117 -8.03 11.69 -4.33
C GLN A 117 -8.30 13.03 -5.04
N ALA A 118 -7.39 13.99 -4.92
CA ALA A 118 -7.51 15.26 -5.61
C ALA A 118 -7.62 15.03 -7.14
N GLY A 119 -8.63 15.65 -7.77
CA GLY A 119 -8.89 15.48 -9.21
C GLY A 119 -9.65 14.19 -9.58
N ASP A 120 -10.09 13.40 -8.59
CA ASP A 120 -10.92 12.20 -8.78
C ASP A 120 -12.27 12.36 -8.05
N ASP A 121 -13.36 12.00 -8.71
CA ASP A 121 -14.73 12.01 -8.18
C ASP A 121 -15.15 10.67 -7.58
N VAL A 122 -14.30 9.65 -7.66
CA VAL A 122 -14.55 8.31 -7.12
C VAL A 122 -14.03 8.19 -5.70
N HIS A 123 -14.91 7.72 -4.81
CA HIS A 123 -14.56 7.43 -3.43
C HIS A 123 -13.66 6.20 -3.31
N LYS A 124 -12.57 6.32 -2.55
CA LYS A 124 -11.55 5.29 -2.31
C LYS A 124 -11.79 4.70 -0.91
N PRO A 125 -12.21 3.44 -0.77
CA PRO A 125 -12.58 2.89 0.52
C PRO A 125 -11.37 2.73 1.46
N GLY A 126 -11.64 2.72 2.76
CA GLY A 126 -10.65 2.45 3.81
C GLY A 126 -10.10 1.01 3.82
N ARG A 127 -10.80 0.09 3.14
CA ARG A 127 -10.49 -1.33 3.09
C ARG A 127 -10.72 -1.87 1.68
N LEU A 128 -9.75 -2.61 1.15
CA LEU A 128 -9.84 -3.33 -0.10
C LEU A 128 -9.77 -4.83 0.17
N VAL A 129 -10.59 -5.61 -0.53
CA VAL A 129 -10.56 -7.08 -0.49
C VAL A 129 -10.46 -7.58 -1.91
N LEU A 130 -9.26 -7.99 -2.31
CA LEU A 130 -8.93 -8.25 -3.71
C LEU A 130 -8.63 -9.72 -3.94
N THR A 131 -8.91 -10.21 -5.14
CA THR A 131 -8.29 -11.44 -5.62
C THR A 131 -6.80 -11.19 -5.89
N GLN A 132 -6.00 -12.26 -5.95
CA GLN A 132 -4.58 -12.14 -6.24
C GLN A 132 -4.32 -11.44 -7.59
N ASP A 133 -5.13 -11.75 -8.62
CA ASP A 133 -4.95 -11.16 -9.95
C ASP A 133 -5.18 -9.64 -9.93
N VAL A 134 -6.25 -9.20 -9.26
CA VAL A 134 -6.55 -7.76 -9.11
C VAL A 134 -5.54 -7.06 -8.22
N TYR A 135 -5.03 -7.74 -7.18
CA TYR A 135 -3.95 -7.21 -6.36
C TYR A 135 -2.68 -6.97 -7.17
N ARG A 136 -2.23 -7.96 -7.95
CA ARG A 136 -1.04 -7.86 -8.81
C ARG A 136 -1.18 -6.82 -9.91
N GLU A 137 -2.38 -6.64 -10.43
CA GLU A 137 -2.62 -5.61 -11.42
C GLU A 137 -2.45 -4.21 -10.82
N ARG A 138 -2.80 -4.01 -9.54
CA ARG A 138 -2.92 -2.68 -8.90
C ARG A 138 -1.73 -2.28 -8.03
N PHE A 139 -1.04 -3.24 -7.46
CA PHE A 139 0.05 -3.05 -6.54
C PHE A 139 1.29 -3.65 -7.14
N GLN A 140 2.33 -2.84 -7.28
CA GLN A 140 3.48 -3.21 -8.11
C GLN A 140 4.75 -3.41 -7.28
N ASN A 141 4.80 -2.81 -6.09
CA ASN A 141 5.90 -2.99 -5.15
C ASN A 141 5.35 -3.46 -3.80
N VAL A 142 6.05 -4.41 -3.17
CA VAL A 142 5.71 -4.90 -1.84
C VAL A 142 6.92 -4.82 -0.94
N THR A 143 6.78 -4.10 0.16
CA THR A 143 7.83 -3.95 1.17
C THR A 143 7.44 -4.75 2.40
N VAL A 144 8.35 -5.62 2.83
CA VAL A 144 8.22 -6.43 4.05
C VAL A 144 9.23 -5.93 5.07
N THR A 145 8.78 -5.74 6.31
CA THR A 145 9.64 -5.38 7.44
C THR A 145 9.42 -6.36 8.57
N ARG A 146 10.50 -6.80 9.21
CA ARG A 146 10.42 -7.71 10.35
C ARG A 146 9.82 -6.98 11.56
N ASP A 147 9.03 -7.69 12.34
CA ASP A 147 8.54 -7.18 13.62
C ASP A 147 9.71 -6.98 14.59
N PRO A 148 9.86 -5.80 15.23
CA PRO A 148 10.89 -5.56 16.23
C PRO A 148 10.70 -6.32 17.56
N GLU A 149 9.53 -6.88 17.84
CA GLU A 149 9.23 -7.56 19.12
C GLU A 149 9.48 -9.09 19.09
N ARG A 150 10.20 -9.60 18.09
CA ARG A 150 10.55 -11.03 17.96
C ARG A 150 12.05 -11.33 17.85
#